data_AF-A0A519SIG0-F1
#
_entry.id   AF-A0A519SIG0-F1
#
_cell.length_a   1.000
_cell.length_b   1.000
_cell.length_c   1.000
_cell.angle_alpha   90.00
_cell.angle_beta   90.00
_cell.angle_gamma   90.00
#
_symmetry.space_group_name_H-M   'P 1'
#
loop_
_entity.id
_entity.type
_entity.pdbx_description
1 polymer ?
#
loop_
_entity_poly.entity_id
_entity_poly.type
_entity_poly.pdbx_seq_one_letter_code
_entity_poly.pdbx_strand_id
1 'polypeptide(L)'
;MNTEAKTTNASDLDDFIRESDKSLQLARENGITVDMSKWLTLKRYAQKYSIASTNVLSNWISRGIIAAENVMDLPELNDLRLIRDIPYRDAQ
;
A
#
# COMPACT_ATOMS: atom_id res chain seq x y z
N MET A 1 -11.59 32.41 20.91
CA MET A 1 -10.55 31.91 19.98
C MET A 1 -10.15 30.54 20.49
N ASN A 2 -10.75 29.46 19.97
CA ASN A 2 -10.42 28.09 20.39
C ASN A 2 -9.68 27.38 19.26
N THR A 3 -8.47 26.93 19.56
CA THR A 3 -7.64 26.10 18.70
C THR A 3 -7.79 24.67 19.19
N GLU A 4 -8.62 23.86 18.52
CA GLU A 4 -8.78 22.45 18.85
C GLU A 4 -7.70 21.64 18.13
N ALA A 5 -6.79 21.08 18.93
CA ALA A 5 -5.69 20.25 18.48
C ALA A 5 -6.20 18.85 18.12
N LYS A 6 -5.84 18.44 16.90
CA LYS A 6 -5.75 17.07 16.35
C LYS A 6 -5.89 15.93 17.36
N THR A 7 -7.01 15.22 17.28
CA THR A 7 -7.15 13.82 17.72
C THR A 7 -7.64 12.99 16.55
N THR A 8 -6.70 12.48 15.78
CA THR A 8 -6.92 11.46 14.74
C THR A 8 -5.96 10.32 15.05
N ASN A 9 -6.26 9.10 14.59
CA ASN A 9 -5.34 7.94 14.50
C ASN A 9 -5.49 6.80 15.53
N ALA A 10 -6.71 6.32 15.77
CA ALA A 10 -6.92 4.94 16.28
C ALA A 10 -7.90 4.17 15.39
N SER A 11 -9.06 4.78 15.10
CA SER A 11 -10.07 4.23 14.17
C SER A 11 -9.50 3.92 12.78
N ASP A 12 -8.69 4.82 12.23
CA ASP A 12 -8.14 4.69 10.87
C ASP A 12 -7.11 3.56 10.73
N LEU A 13 -6.56 3.07 11.85
CA LEU A 13 -5.63 1.95 11.86
C LEU A 13 -6.41 0.63 11.82
N ASP A 14 -7.46 0.50 12.61
CA ASP A 14 -8.31 -0.70 12.65
C ASP A 14 -9.08 -0.90 11.35
N ASP A 15 -9.60 0.18 10.77
CA ASP A 15 -10.28 0.13 9.47
C ASP A 15 -9.33 -0.34 8.36
N PHE A 16 -8.08 0.09 8.41
CA PHE A 16 -7.06 -0.33 7.47
C PHE A 16 -6.62 -1.80 7.67
N ILE A 17 -6.50 -2.26 8.91
CA ILE A 17 -6.18 -3.66 9.22
C ILE A 17 -7.30 -4.56 8.69
N ARG A 18 -8.56 -4.17 8.92
CA ARG A 18 -9.74 -4.92 8.47
C ARG A 18 -9.84 -4.98 6.94
N GLU A 19 -9.51 -3.89 6.25
CA GLU A 19 -9.50 -3.85 4.79
C GLU A 19 -8.33 -4.65 4.19
N SER A 20 -7.18 -4.63 4.88
CA SER A 20 -6.03 -5.49 4.58
C SER A 20 -6.43 -6.98 4.67
N ASP A 21 -7.13 -7.39 5.73
CA ASP A 21 -7.51 -8.79 5.94
C ASP A 21 -8.52 -9.30 4.89
N LYS A 22 -9.47 -8.46 4.48
CA LYS A 22 -10.41 -8.79 3.39
C LYS A 22 -9.70 -9.00 2.06
N SER A 23 -8.69 -8.19 1.79
CA SER A 23 -7.88 -8.30 0.57
C SER A 23 -7.07 -9.60 0.53
N LEU A 24 -6.52 -10.02 1.69
CA LEU A 24 -5.85 -11.33 1.84
C LEU A 24 -6.81 -12.50 1.57
N GLN A 25 -8.08 -12.34 1.96
CA GLN A 25 -9.10 -13.38 1.80
C GLN A 25 -9.51 -13.57 0.34
N LEU A 26 -9.72 -12.50 -0.43
CA LEU A 26 -10.07 -12.59 -1.85
C LEU A 26 -8.93 -13.18 -2.71
N ALA A 27 -7.67 -12.94 -2.32
CA ALA A 27 -6.51 -13.53 -2.99
C ALA A 27 -6.47 -15.06 -2.84
N ARG A 28 -6.91 -15.60 -1.69
CA ARG A 28 -6.98 -17.04 -1.44
C ARG A 28 -8.06 -17.73 -2.26
N GLU A 29 -9.19 -17.06 -2.48
CA GLU A 29 -10.34 -17.63 -3.21
C GLU A 29 -10.08 -17.78 -4.72
N ASN A 30 -9.16 -16.99 -5.29
CA ASN A 30 -8.87 -17.01 -6.72
C ASN A 30 -7.75 -17.98 -7.15
N GLY A 31 -7.24 -18.84 -6.25
CA GLY A 31 -6.23 -19.86 -6.59
C GLY A 31 -4.85 -19.32 -6.98
N ILE A 32 -4.68 -17.99 -7.00
CA ILE A 32 -3.40 -17.34 -7.22
C ILE A 32 -2.68 -17.35 -5.87
N THR A 33 -1.79 -18.34 -5.67
CA THR A 33 -0.85 -18.31 -4.55
C THR A 33 0.20 -17.24 -4.85
N VAL A 34 -0.20 -15.98 -4.79
CA VAL A 34 0.74 -14.87 -4.77
C VAL A 34 1.40 -14.94 -3.40
N ASP A 35 2.71 -15.14 -3.36
CA ASP A 35 3.47 -15.08 -2.12
C ASP A 35 3.40 -13.65 -1.57
N MET A 36 2.39 -13.41 -0.72
CA MET A 36 2.08 -12.09 -0.18
C MET A 36 3.19 -11.56 0.74
N SER A 37 4.17 -12.40 1.11
CA SER A 37 5.37 -11.91 1.79
C SER A 37 6.23 -11.00 0.91
N LYS A 38 6.08 -11.10 -0.42
CA LYS A 38 6.82 -10.31 -1.41
C LYS A 38 6.08 -9.05 -1.87
N TRP A 39 4.86 -8.82 -1.41
CA TRP A 39 4.01 -7.73 -1.87
C TRP A 39 3.44 -6.94 -0.70
N LEU A 40 3.52 -5.61 -0.80
CA LEU A 40 3.01 -4.68 0.20
C LEU A 40 2.03 -3.73 -0.44
N THR A 41 0.97 -3.39 0.29
CA THR A 41 0.12 -2.25 -0.08
C THR A 41 0.95 -0.97 -0.02
N LEU A 42 0.56 0.05 -0.79
CA LEU A 42 1.24 1.36 -0.80
C LEU A 42 1.43 1.92 0.63
N LYS A 43 0.42 1.79 1.49
CA LYS A 43 0.51 2.26 2.89
C LYS A 43 1.53 1.47 3.71
N ARG A 44 1.52 0.14 3.62
CA ARG A 44 2.49 -0.72 4.35
C ARG A 44 3.91 -0.48 3.86
N TYR A 45 4.10 -0.32 2.55
CA TYR A 45 5.39 0.02 1.98
C TYR A 45 5.88 1.39 2.47
N ALA A 46 5.01 2.40 2.44
CA ALA A 46 5.35 3.74 2.93
C ALA A 46 5.73 3.73 4.42
N GLN A 47 5.04 2.94 5.25
CA GLN A 47 5.39 2.76 6.66
C GLN A 47 6.72 2.03 6.84
N LYS A 48 6.96 0.94 6.09
CA LYS A 48 8.18 0.13 6.19
C LYS A 48 9.43 0.91 5.75
N TYR A 49 9.31 1.71 4.70
CA TYR A 49 10.42 2.46 4.10
C TYR A 49 10.41 3.95 4.45
N SER A 50 9.61 4.36 5.44
CA SER A 50 9.50 5.75 5.90
C SER A 50 9.25 6.77 4.79
N ILE A 51 8.42 6.42 3.81
CA ILE A 51 8.03 7.32 2.72
C ILE A 51 6.94 8.27 3.18
N ALA A 52 7.10 9.54 2.82
CA ALA A 52 6.25 10.63 3.30
C ALA A 52 4.74 10.43 3.04
N SER A 53 4.37 9.82 1.91
CA SER A 53 2.97 9.51 1.59
C SER A 53 2.85 8.48 0.46
N THR A 54 1.67 7.88 0.33
CA THR A 54 1.32 7.02 -0.81
C THR A 54 1.32 7.78 -2.15
N ASN A 55 1.15 9.10 -2.14
CA ASN A 55 1.26 9.94 -3.35
C ASN A 55 2.67 9.92 -3.94
N VAL A 56 3.71 9.85 -3.10
CA VAL A 56 5.11 9.70 -3.58
C VAL A 56 5.27 8.39 -4.34
N LEU A 57 4.69 7.31 -3.83
CA LEU A 57 4.70 6.01 -4.51
C LEU A 57 3.94 6.04 -5.84
N SER A 58 2.75 6.67 -5.88
CA SER A 58 2.02 6.88 -7.13
C SER A 58 2.84 7.66 -8.16
N ASN A 59 3.59 8.68 -7.72
CA ASN A 59 4.50 9.43 -8.58
C ASN A 59 5.68 8.57 -9.06
N TRP A 60 6.25 7.72 -8.20
CA TRP A 60 7.32 6.80 -8.58
C TRP A 60 6.89 5.79 -9.63
N ILE A 61 5.66 5.28 -9.52
CA ILE A 61 5.07 4.38 -10.52
C ILE A 61 4.86 5.13 -11.85
N SER A 62 4.28 6.33 -11.79
CA SER A 62 4.07 7.18 -12.98
C SER A 62 5.38 7.57 -13.68
N ARG A 63 6.46 7.79 -12.91
CA ARG A 63 7.80 8.09 -13.42
C ARG A 63 8.60 6.86 -13.85
N GLY A 64 8.09 5.65 -13.60
CA GLY A 64 8.79 4.40 -13.91
C GLY A 64 9.95 4.05 -12.97
N ILE A 65 10.08 4.72 -11.82
CA ILE A 65 11.06 4.37 -10.77
C ILE A 65 10.72 2.99 -10.19
N ILE A 66 9.43 2.74 -9.98
CA ILE A 66 8.89 1.41 -9.72
C ILE A 66 8.46 0.84 -11.07
N ALA A 67 9.18 -0.18 -11.56
CA ALA A 67 8.81 -0.85 -12.79
C ALA A 67 7.41 -1.47 -12.68
N ALA A 68 6.63 -1.46 -13.78
CA ALA A 68 5.26 -1.96 -13.81
C ALA A 68 5.15 -3.44 -13.40
N GLU A 69 6.18 -4.26 -13.67
CA GLU A 69 6.27 -5.65 -13.21
C GLU A 69 6.30 -5.82 -11.68
N ASN A 70 6.63 -4.75 -10.97
CA ASN A 70 6.64 -4.70 -9.52
C ASN A 70 5.42 -3.98 -8.93
N VAL A 71 4.43 -3.68 -9.77
CA VAL A 71 3.14 -3.13 -9.38
C VAL A 71 2.06 -4.14 -9.75
N MET A 72 1.13 -4.36 -8.84
CA MET A 72 -0.03 -5.20 -9.06
C MET A 72 -1.27 -4.42 -8.67
N ASP A 73 -2.08 -4.11 -9.68
CA ASP A 73 -3.40 -3.50 -9.49
C ASP A 73 -4.44 -4.61 -9.36
N LEU A 74 -5.24 -4.56 -8.30
CA LEU A 74 -6.33 -5.48 -8.01
C LEU A 74 -7.65 -4.69 -8.09
N PRO A 75 -8.20 -4.46 -9.30
CA PRO A 75 -9.42 -3.67 -9.48
C PRO A 75 -10.63 -4.28 -8.75
N GLU A 76 -10.67 -5.61 -8.62
CA GLU A 76 -11.69 -6.36 -7.87
C GLU A 76 -11.67 -6.09 -6.35
N LEU A 77 -10.63 -5.41 -5.85
CA LEU A 77 -10.42 -5.09 -4.45
C LEU A 77 -10.35 -3.58 -4.23
N ASN A 78 -11.38 -2.83 -4.61
CA ASN A 78 -11.40 -1.37 -4.36
C ASN A 78 -10.19 -0.64 -4.98
N ASP A 79 -9.78 -1.06 -6.19
CA ASP A 79 -8.57 -0.55 -6.86
C ASP A 79 -7.30 -0.66 -5.99
N LEU A 80 -7.20 -1.73 -5.20
CA LEU A 80 -6.06 -1.94 -4.33
C LEU A 80 -4.79 -2.10 -5.15
N ARG A 81 -3.80 -1.25 -4.85
CA ARG A 81 -2.48 -1.32 -5.44
C ARG A 81 -1.47 -1.95 -4.48
N LEU A 82 -0.84 -3.01 -4.96
CA LEU A 82 0.28 -3.68 -4.31
C LEU A 82 1.57 -3.33 -5.05
N ILE A 83 2.66 -3.23 -4.30
CA ILE A 83 4.01 -3.05 -4.82
C ILE A 83 4.94 -4.08 -4.20
N ARG A 84 5.92 -4.55 -4.98
CA ARG A 84 6.87 -5.56 -4.51
C ARG A 84 7.69 -5.01 -3.33
N ASP A 85 7.89 -5.84 -2.31
CA ASP A 85 8.65 -5.54 -1.10
C ASP A 85 10.16 -5.50 -1.36
N ILE A 86 10.59 -4.57 -2.20
CA ILE A 86 12.00 -4.27 -2.46
C ILE A 86 12.25 -2.79 -2.23
N PRO A 87 13.41 -2.41 -1.67
CA PRO A 87 13.75 -1.01 -1.47
C PRO A 87 13.96 -0.32 -2.82
N TYR A 88 12.95 0.42 -3.28
CA TYR A 88 13.15 1.45 -4.29
C TYR A 88 13.75 2.65 -3.57
N ARG A 89 15.04 2.87 -3.75
CA ARG A 89 15.61 4.18 -3.51
C ARG A 89 15.20 5.03 -4.72
N ASP A 90 14.72 6.26 -4.49
CA ASP A 90 14.88 7.30 -5.49
C ASP A 90 16.29 7.16 -6.08
N ALA A 91 16.38 7.18 -7.39
CA ALA A 91 17.64 7.20 -8.13
C ALA A 91 18.41 8.49 -7.76
N GLN A 92 19.01 8.53 -6.56
CA GLN A 92 19.66 9.66 -5.89
C GLN A 92 18.81 10.91 -5.65
#